data_AF-A0AAD6G3H5-F1
#
_entry.id   AF-A0AAD6G3H5-F1
#
_cell.length_a   1.000
_cell.length_b   1.000
_cell.length_c   1.000
_cell.angle_alpha   90.00
_cell.angle_beta   90.00
_cell.angle_gamma   90.00
#
_symmetry.space_group_name_H-M   'P 1'
#
loop_
_entity.id
_entity.type
_entity.pdbx_description
1 polymer ?
#
loop_
_entity_poly.entity_id
_entity_poly.type
_entity_poly.pdbx_seq_one_letter_code
_entity_poly.pdbx_strand_id
1 'polypeptide(L)'
;MSPLPVIACGSTNPQVFNAVKPLYLPEYEIIHNVTSSTTGAVEIPLLLQGLAPPITGEPNRGTMDYSKPPVAIFAGALYSDEEIDDMRQACRGLSSVPWLKMDMTVPKPPLGPGYAEHVVQRIKACMKKIEAEEKLEQDGLWLY
;
A
#
# COMPACT_ATOMS: atom_id res chain seq x y z
N MET A 1 7.34 -19.22 5.18
CA MET A 1 6.74 -18.68 3.94
C MET A 1 7.37 -17.32 3.68
N SER A 2 7.58 -16.94 2.42
CA SER A 2 8.06 -15.60 2.08
C SER A 2 6.96 -14.55 2.32
N PRO A 3 7.29 -13.31 2.72
CA PRO A 3 6.30 -12.23 2.85
C PRO A 3 5.56 -11.99 1.53
N LEU A 4 4.30 -11.54 1.62
CA LEU A 4 3.51 -11.19 0.44
C LEU A 4 3.87 -9.77 -0.04
N PRO A 5 4.09 -9.57 -1.36
CA PRO A 5 4.46 -8.27 -1.90
C PRO A 5 3.28 -7.29 -1.87
N VAL A 6 3.50 -6.06 -1.40
CA VAL A 6 2.48 -5.00 -1.35
C VAL A 6 3.03 -3.64 -1.78
N ILE A 7 2.16 -2.80 -2.31
CA ILE A 7 2.47 -1.38 -2.57
C ILE A 7 1.99 -0.56 -1.38
N ALA A 8 2.82 0.38 -0.91
CA ALA A 8 2.40 1.35 0.10
C ALA A 8 2.36 2.76 -0.50
N CYS A 9 1.23 3.45 -0.37
CA CYS A 9 1.11 4.88 -0.65
C CYS A 9 1.29 5.63 0.67
N GLY A 10 2.43 6.30 0.83
CA GLY A 10 2.90 6.76 2.14
C GLY A 10 3.76 8.02 2.11
N SER A 11 4.36 8.32 3.25
CA SER A 11 5.12 9.55 3.44
C SER A 11 6.32 9.67 2.48
N THR A 12 6.54 10.90 2.00
CA THR A 12 7.78 11.29 1.30
C THR A 12 9.00 11.31 2.23
N ASN A 13 8.81 11.39 3.56
CA ASN A 13 9.89 11.45 4.53
C ASN A 13 10.57 10.07 4.67
N PRO A 14 11.86 9.92 4.30
CA PRO A 14 12.55 8.64 4.36
C PRO A 14 12.64 8.04 5.76
N GLN A 15 12.81 8.88 6.79
CA GLN A 15 12.95 8.41 8.18
C GLN A 15 11.65 7.79 8.68
N VAL A 16 10.51 8.41 8.35
CA VAL A 16 9.19 7.87 8.68
C VAL A 16 8.99 6.54 7.97
N PHE A 17 9.16 6.48 6.66
CA PHE A 17 8.93 5.26 5.90
C PHE A 17 9.83 4.09 6.36
N ASN A 18 11.12 4.36 6.59
CA ASN A 18 12.07 3.33 7.05
C ASN A 18 11.76 2.81 8.45
N ALA A 19 11.14 3.62 9.32
CA ALA A 19 10.68 3.18 10.63
C ALA A 19 9.41 2.31 10.54
N VAL A 20 8.50 2.60 9.60
CA VAL A 20 7.25 1.85 9.44
C VAL A 20 7.43 0.54 8.66
N LYS A 21 8.26 0.51 7.61
CA LYS A 21 8.43 -0.65 6.73
C LYS A 21 8.65 -1.98 7.48
N PRO A 22 9.53 -2.08 8.51
CA PRO A 22 9.77 -3.33 9.22
C PRO A 22 8.54 -3.88 9.96
N LEU A 23 7.57 -3.03 10.33
CA LEU A 23 6.38 -3.44 11.09
C LEU A 23 5.45 -4.35 10.28
N TYR A 24 5.55 -4.32 8.94
CA TYR A 24 4.75 -5.15 8.05
C TYR A 24 5.20 -6.62 8.00
N LEU A 25 6.44 -6.90 8.40
CA LEU A 25 6.98 -8.25 8.45
C LEU A 25 6.41 -9.05 9.65
N PRO A 26 6.42 -10.40 9.56
CA PRO A 26 6.82 -11.22 8.41
C PRO A 26 5.76 -11.36 7.31
N GLU A 27 4.56 -10.82 7.49
CA GLU A 27 3.42 -11.09 6.61
C GLU A 27 3.53 -10.38 5.26
N TYR A 28 3.97 -9.12 5.25
CA TYR A 28 4.00 -8.30 4.04
C TYR A 28 5.37 -7.65 3.83
N GLU A 29 5.78 -7.61 2.57
CA GLU A 29 6.95 -6.89 2.09
C GLU A 29 6.49 -5.70 1.26
N ILE A 30 6.89 -4.49 1.67
CA ILE A 30 6.64 -3.30 0.84
C ILE A 30 7.65 -3.29 -0.31
N ILE A 31 7.19 -3.64 -1.50
CA ILE A 31 8.02 -3.67 -2.72
C ILE A 31 8.17 -2.29 -3.34
N HIS A 32 7.19 -1.40 -3.13
CA HIS A 32 7.19 -0.05 -3.69
C HIS A 32 6.52 0.96 -2.75
N ASN A 33 7.14 2.13 -2.60
CA ASN A 33 6.60 3.30 -1.90
C ASN A 33 6.14 4.34 -2.92
N VAL A 34 4.83 4.53 -3.04
CA VAL A 34 4.22 5.61 -3.82
C VAL A 34 4.08 6.83 -2.92
N THR A 35 4.53 8.00 -3.38
CA THR A 35 4.58 9.20 -2.53
C THR A 35 3.68 10.35 -3.00
N SER A 36 2.97 10.20 -4.11
CA SER A 36 1.89 11.10 -4.54
C SER A 36 0.86 10.36 -5.39
N SER A 37 -0.34 10.92 -5.51
CA SER A 37 -1.40 10.37 -6.36
C SER A 37 -1.01 10.37 -7.83
N THR A 38 -0.34 11.43 -8.29
CA THR A 38 0.14 11.56 -9.67
C THR A 38 1.15 10.46 -10.04
N THR A 39 2.12 10.16 -9.17
CA THR A 39 3.06 9.06 -9.45
C THR A 39 2.36 7.71 -9.32
N GLY A 40 1.47 7.56 -8.33
CA GLY A 40 0.69 6.34 -8.13
C GLY A 40 -0.16 5.95 -9.34
N ALA A 41 -0.81 6.93 -9.99
CA ALA A 41 -1.61 6.71 -11.20
C ALA A 41 -0.78 6.25 -12.41
N VAL A 42 0.55 6.38 -12.37
CA VAL A 42 1.47 5.92 -13.42
C VAL A 42 2.17 4.61 -13.01
N GLU A 43 2.68 4.54 -11.79
CA GLU A 43 3.54 3.45 -11.32
C GLU A 43 2.74 2.21 -10.90
N ILE A 44 1.60 2.39 -10.21
CA ILE A 44 0.79 1.27 -9.71
C ILE A 44 0.27 0.39 -10.86
N PRO A 45 -0.29 0.94 -11.96
CA PRO A 45 -0.67 0.15 -13.13
C PRO A 45 0.44 -0.72 -13.71
N LEU A 46 1.68 -0.24 -13.72
CA LEU A 46 2.84 -0.99 -14.23
C LEU A 46 3.18 -2.15 -13.30
N LEU A 47 3.27 -1.86 -11.99
CA LEU A 47 3.60 -2.86 -10.97
C LEU A 47 2.56 -3.98 -10.90
N LEU A 48 1.27 -3.65 -11.06
CA LEU A 48 0.18 -4.62 -11.11
C LEU A 48 0.28 -5.58 -12.31
N GLN A 49 0.90 -5.13 -13.40
CA GLN A 49 1.19 -5.95 -14.58
C GLN A 49 2.55 -6.67 -14.50
N GLY A 50 3.24 -6.61 -13.35
CA GLY A 50 4.57 -7.19 -13.17
C GLY A 50 5.68 -6.43 -13.90
N LEU A 51 5.43 -5.17 -14.27
CA LEU A 51 6.40 -4.31 -14.94
C LEU A 51 7.06 -3.38 -13.93
N ALA A 52 8.39 -3.28 -13.99
CA ALA A 52 9.13 -2.32 -13.19
C ALA A 52 8.88 -0.89 -13.70
N PRO A 53 8.50 0.07 -12.82
CA PRO A 53 8.35 1.46 -13.22
C PRO A 53 9.71 2.08 -13.58
N PRO A 54 9.73 3.10 -14.46
CA PRO A 54 10.96 3.78 -14.83
C PRO A 54 11.58 4.46 -13.61
N ILE A 55 12.84 4.13 -13.31
CA ILE A 55 13.58 4.75 -12.20
C ILE A 55 13.96 6.16 -12.63
N THR A 56 13.30 7.16 -12.07
CA THR A 56 13.64 8.58 -12.28
C THR A 56 14.12 9.16 -10.95
N GLY A 57 15.42 9.48 -10.86
CA GLY A 57 16.01 10.05 -9.64
C GLY A 57 16.42 9.01 -8.59
N GLU A 58 16.07 9.26 -7.32
CA GLU A 58 16.45 8.39 -6.20
C GLU A 58 15.78 7.01 -6.29
N PRO A 59 16.46 5.92 -5.89
CA PRO A 59 15.84 4.61 -5.81
C PRO A 59 14.58 4.61 -4.92
N ASN A 60 13.59 3.79 -5.31
CA ASN A 60 12.40 3.62 -4.49
C ASN A 60 12.78 3.03 -3.11
N ARG A 61 12.02 3.41 -2.06
CA ARG A 61 12.31 3.02 -0.67
C ARG A 61 11.79 1.62 -0.30
N GLY A 62 10.91 1.06 -1.13
CA GLY A 62 10.54 -0.36 -1.09
C GLY A 62 11.74 -1.26 -1.36
N THR A 63 11.53 -2.58 -1.29
CA THR A 63 12.59 -3.54 -1.62
C THR A 63 12.89 -3.61 -3.12
N MET A 64 11.96 -3.12 -3.96
CA MET A 64 12.02 -3.19 -5.42
C MET A 64 12.09 -4.62 -5.97
N ASP A 65 11.70 -5.62 -5.18
CA ASP A 65 11.50 -6.98 -5.67
C ASP A 65 10.15 -7.06 -6.40
N TYR A 66 10.19 -6.86 -7.72
CA TYR A 66 9.02 -6.98 -8.59
C TYR A 66 8.91 -8.36 -9.25
N SER A 67 9.60 -9.39 -8.72
CA SER A 67 9.53 -10.76 -9.26
C SER A 67 8.13 -11.40 -9.13
N LYS A 68 7.29 -10.83 -8.27
CA LYS A 68 5.90 -11.22 -8.04
C LYS A 68 4.99 -9.99 -8.07
N PRO A 69 3.77 -10.09 -8.63
CA PRO A 69 2.82 -8.99 -8.58
C PRO A 69 2.39 -8.70 -7.14
N PRO A 70 2.13 -7.44 -6.77
CA PRO A 70 1.65 -7.09 -5.44
C PRO A 70 0.24 -7.64 -5.20
N VAL A 71 -0.07 -8.00 -3.95
CA VAL A 71 -1.37 -8.58 -3.57
C VAL A 71 -2.36 -7.56 -3.02
N ALA A 72 -1.91 -6.34 -2.72
CA ALA A 72 -2.74 -5.25 -2.21
C ALA A 72 -2.02 -3.89 -2.33
N ILE A 73 -2.81 -2.82 -2.28
CA ILE A 73 -2.33 -1.43 -2.16
C ILE A 73 -2.75 -0.87 -0.80
N PHE A 74 -1.80 -0.36 -0.03
CA PHE A 74 -2.03 0.25 1.28
C PHE A 74 -1.91 1.76 1.22
N ALA A 75 -3.03 2.48 1.27
CA ALA A 75 -3.06 3.93 1.31
C ALA A 75 -3.06 4.46 2.75
N GLY A 76 -2.05 5.28 3.08
CA GLY A 76 -1.97 5.99 4.35
C GLY A 76 -2.92 7.19 4.43
N ALA A 77 -2.97 7.83 5.61
CA ALA A 77 -3.87 8.95 5.92
C ALA A 77 -3.63 10.26 5.13
N LEU A 78 -2.59 10.30 4.29
CA LEU A 78 -2.20 11.51 3.54
C LEU A 78 -2.98 11.67 2.23
N TYR A 79 -3.73 10.65 1.81
CA TYR A 79 -4.43 10.62 0.55
C TYR A 79 -5.93 10.83 0.77
N SER A 80 -6.50 11.77 0.03
CA SER A 80 -7.93 12.00 -0.02
C SER A 80 -8.66 10.90 -0.79
N ASP A 81 -9.99 10.86 -0.65
CA ASP A 81 -10.87 9.97 -1.41
C ASP A 81 -10.71 10.16 -2.91
N GLU A 82 -10.62 11.41 -3.37
CA GLU A 82 -10.42 11.77 -4.78
C GLU A 82 -9.06 11.26 -5.29
N GLU A 83 -7.98 11.50 -4.54
CA GLU A 83 -6.65 11.02 -4.92
C GLU A 83 -6.55 9.48 -4.99
N ILE A 84 -7.26 8.78 -4.09
CA ILE A 84 -7.32 7.32 -4.13
C ILE A 84 -8.15 6.85 -5.34
N ASP A 85 -9.27 7.50 -5.62
CA ASP A 85 -10.13 7.17 -6.75
C ASP A 85 -9.40 7.38 -8.09
N ASP A 86 -8.67 8.47 -8.25
CA ASP A 86 -7.84 8.75 -9.43
C ASP A 86 -6.81 7.64 -9.69
N MET A 87 -6.08 7.23 -8.65
CA MET A 87 -5.11 6.13 -8.76
C MET A 87 -5.80 4.79 -9.10
N ARG A 88 -6.96 4.51 -8.48
CA ARG A 88 -7.73 3.28 -8.75
C ARG A 88 -8.28 3.25 -10.16
N GLN A 89 -8.78 4.38 -10.64
CA GLN A 89 -9.32 4.51 -12.00
C GLN A 89 -8.23 4.29 -13.06
N ALA A 90 -6.99 4.71 -12.81
CA ALA A 90 -5.85 4.38 -13.66
C ALA A 90 -5.52 2.87 -13.70
N CYS A 91 -5.92 2.11 -12.67
CA CYS A 91 -5.71 0.66 -12.57
C CYS A 91 -6.89 -0.17 -13.13
N ARG A 92 -7.97 0.48 -13.57
CA ARG A 92 -9.22 -0.21 -13.94
C ARG A 92 -8.98 -1.24 -15.05
N GLY A 93 -9.34 -2.49 -14.77
CA GLY A 93 -9.20 -3.61 -15.71
C GLY A 93 -7.80 -4.21 -15.83
N LEU A 94 -6.82 -3.70 -15.06
CA LEU A 94 -5.45 -4.24 -15.04
C LEU A 94 -5.22 -5.25 -13.93
N SER A 95 -5.90 -5.08 -12.79
CA SER A 95 -5.84 -6.00 -11.65
C SER A 95 -7.09 -5.89 -10.80
N SER A 96 -7.30 -6.89 -9.96
CA SER A 96 -8.41 -7.00 -9.02
C SER A 96 -7.93 -7.07 -7.57
N VAL A 97 -6.74 -6.57 -7.26
CA VAL A 97 -6.25 -6.57 -5.88
C VAL A 97 -6.99 -5.52 -5.03
N PRO A 98 -7.19 -5.79 -3.72
CA PRO A 98 -7.85 -4.86 -2.82
C PRO A 98 -6.99 -3.61 -2.55
N TRP A 99 -7.70 -2.49 -2.40
CA TRP A 99 -7.16 -1.22 -1.92
C TRP A 99 -7.59 -1.01 -0.48
N LEU A 100 -6.64 -0.68 0.38
CA LEU A 100 -6.89 -0.39 1.78
C LEU A 100 -6.71 1.11 2.02
N LYS A 101 -7.72 1.74 2.62
CA LYS A 101 -7.72 3.16 2.99
C LYS A 101 -7.99 3.31 4.49
N MET A 102 -7.27 4.22 5.14
CA MET A 102 -7.46 4.45 6.57
C MET A 102 -8.87 4.96 6.86
N ASP A 103 -9.58 4.30 7.78
CA ASP A 103 -10.79 4.84 8.39
C ASP A 103 -10.42 5.94 9.40
N MET A 104 -10.69 7.19 9.01
CA MET A 104 -10.40 8.38 9.81
C MET A 104 -11.37 8.57 10.99
N THR A 105 -12.46 7.80 11.05
CA THR A 105 -13.42 7.84 12.18
C THR A 105 -12.92 7.05 13.40
N VAL A 106 -11.97 6.12 13.19
CA VAL A 106 -11.40 5.31 14.27
C VAL A 106 -10.32 6.11 15.03
N PRO A 107 -10.43 6.26 16.36
CA PRO A 107 -9.45 6.95 17.17
C PRO A 107 -8.04 6.38 17.01
N LYS A 108 -7.04 7.26 16.98
CA LYS A 108 -5.65 6.91 16.73
C LYS A 108 -4.70 7.64 17.69
N PRO A 109 -3.56 7.03 18.07
CA PRO A 109 -2.55 7.71 18.88
C PRO A 109 -2.00 8.98 18.20
N PRO A 110 -1.33 9.88 18.95
CA PRO A 110 -0.53 10.96 18.37
C PRO A 110 0.57 10.40 17.45
N LEU A 111 0.99 11.21 16.46
CA LEU A 111 2.04 10.81 15.51
C LEU A 111 3.32 10.37 16.22
N GLY A 112 3.89 9.24 15.80
CA GLY A 112 5.06 8.60 16.39
C GLY A 112 5.05 7.08 16.20
N PRO A 113 5.96 6.33 16.85
CA PRO A 113 6.02 4.87 16.73
C PRO A 113 4.70 4.16 17.06
N GLY A 114 4.04 4.54 18.16
CA GLY A 114 2.75 3.95 18.53
C GLY A 114 1.62 4.23 17.53
N TYR A 115 1.70 5.33 16.77
CA TYR A 115 0.78 5.58 15.65
C TYR A 115 1.05 4.63 14.48
N ALA A 116 2.31 4.46 14.11
CA ALA A 116 2.69 3.56 13.02
C ALA A 116 2.30 2.10 13.34
N GLU A 117 2.58 1.63 14.54
CA GLU A 117 2.19 0.28 15.00
C GLU A 117 0.68 0.10 14.95
N HIS A 118 -0.09 1.07 15.43
CA HIS A 118 -1.55 1.04 15.39
C HIS A 118 -2.10 0.96 13.96
N VAL A 119 -1.56 1.77 13.04
CA VAL A 119 -1.95 1.75 11.61
C VAL A 119 -1.63 0.40 10.98
N VAL A 120 -0.42 -0.12 11.18
CA VAL A 120 0.00 -1.40 10.59
C VAL A 120 -0.81 -2.56 11.14
N GLN A 121 -1.13 -2.56 12.44
CA GLN A 121 -2.01 -3.58 13.04
C GLN A 121 -3.40 -3.59 12.40
N ARG A 122 -3.98 -2.41 12.13
CA ARG A 122 -5.27 -2.29 11.45
C ARG A 122 -5.22 -2.79 10.01
N ILE A 123 -4.16 -2.46 9.27
CA ILE A 123 -3.94 -2.99 7.91
C ILE A 123 -3.87 -4.52 7.93
N LYS A 124 -3.05 -5.11 8.82
CA LYS A 124 -2.93 -6.57 8.95
C LYS A 124 -4.27 -7.22 9.33
N ALA A 125 -5.04 -6.61 10.23
CA ALA A 125 -6.36 -7.10 10.59
C ALA A 125 -7.35 -7.04 9.42
N CYS A 126 -7.34 -5.94 8.65
CA CYS A 126 -8.16 -5.78 7.47
C CYS A 126 -7.80 -6.80 6.39
N MET A 127 -6.52 -7.04 6.12
CA MET A 127 -6.09 -8.07 5.18
C MET A 127 -6.54 -9.47 5.59
N LYS A 128 -6.44 -9.83 6.87
CA LYS A 128 -6.95 -11.12 7.39
C LYS A 128 -8.46 -11.25 7.18
N LYS A 129 -9.21 -10.16 7.31
CA LYS A 129 -10.64 -10.15 7.02
C LYS A 129 -10.92 -10.39 5.54
N ILE A 130 -10.19 -9.69 4.65
CA ILE A 130 -10.34 -9.85 3.18
C ILE A 130 -10.01 -11.29 2.75
N GLU A 131 -8.96 -11.87 3.31
CA GLU A 131 -8.57 -13.27 3.08
C GLU A 131 -9.65 -14.24 3.56
N ALA A 132 -10.18 -14.05 4.78
CA ALA A 132 -11.26 -14.87 5.32
C ALA A 132 -12.57 -14.75 4.53
N GLU A 133 -12.78 -13.64 3.82
CA GLU A 133 -13.91 -13.41 2.92
C GLU A 133 -13.63 -13.88 1.47
N GLU A 134 -12.46 -14.46 1.18
CA GLU A 134 -12.03 -14.92 -0.16
C GLU A 134 -12.04 -13.78 -1.21
N LYS A 135 -11.67 -12.56 -0.79
CA LYS A 135 -11.74 -11.33 -1.61
C LYS A 135 -10.37 -10.72 -1.97
N LEU A 136 -9.28 -11.47 -1.80
CA LEU A 136 -7.92 -10.98 -2.16
C LEU A 136 -7.75 -10.73 -3.67
N GLU A 137 -8.56 -11.38 -4.51
CA GLU A 137 -8.55 -11.20 -5.97
C GLU A 137 -9.79 -10.42 -6.45
N GLN A 138 -10.43 -9.63 -5.58
CA GLN A 138 -11.56 -8.79 -5.93
C GLN A 138 -11.23 -7.32 -5.69
N ASP A 139 -11.38 -6.49 -6.74
CA ASP A 139 -11.19 -5.05 -6.60
C ASP A 139 -12.21 -4.51 -5.59
N GLY A 140 -11.74 -3.62 -4.72
CA GLY A 140 -12.55 -3.02 -3.68
C GLY A 140 -11.75 -2.02 -2.87
N LEU A 141 -12.46 -1.03 -2.31
CA LEU A 141 -11.91 -0.09 -1.35
C LEU A 141 -12.32 -0.53 0.06
N TRP A 142 -11.35 -0.96 0.84
CA TRP A 142 -11.53 -1.46 2.20
C TRP A 142 -11.05 -0.44 3.21
N LEU A 143 -11.95 -0.04 4.09
CA LEU A 143 -11.60 0.79 5.23
C LEU A 143 -10.96 -0.08 6.32
N TYR A 144 -9.73 0.25 6.71
CA TYR A 144 -9.02 -0.37 7.84
C TYR A 144 -8.94 0.58 9.01
#